data_AF-A0A1F6CZ78-F1
#
_entry.id   AF-A0A1F6CZ78-F1
#
_cell.length_a   1.000
_cell.length_b   1.000
_cell.length_c   1.000
_cell.angle_alpha   90.00
_cell.angle_beta   90.00
_cell.angle_gamma   90.00
#
_symmetry.space_group_name_H-M   'P 1'
#
loop_
_entity.id
_entity.type
_entity.pdbx_description
1 polymer ?
#
loop_
_entity_poly.entity_id
_entity_poly.type
_entity_poly.pdbx_seq_one_letter_code
_entity_poly.pdbx_strand_id
1 'polypeptide(L)'
;MSEEELNDLVLYLLSLATAPPEARAARPPAPDFMLGEGNCRVCHEAVVGRFANTIHAKARPEGNGHSDAAVTCATCHGQGDRHAQNPGDPRTLIRFDKASPASAHDKNAACLGCHEKGLRFSWRGSTHESRDMACVDCHKVMEPVSDRNLFVKQQEMEVCFQCHQVRRAQTQRTTHMPFREGKITCTDCHNPHGTANEKLLAANSVNESCYKCHAEKRGPFLWEHPPVAENCLNCHEPHGSNHASLLKSERPRLCQRCHIESRHPTTPQAAATRFVFNRSCSNCHSQIHGSNHPSGVRFQR
;
A
#
# COMPACT_ATOMS: atom_id res chain seq x y z
N MET A 1 25.97 -40.12 -49.17
CA MET A 1 25.19 -38.91 -49.44
C MET A 1 26.19 -37.80 -49.63
N SER A 2 26.35 -37.35 -50.87
CA SER A 2 27.41 -36.43 -51.31
C SER A 2 27.10 -34.99 -50.87
N GLU A 3 28.13 -34.15 -50.79
CA GLU A 3 28.00 -32.73 -50.40
C GLU A 3 27.01 -31.93 -51.27
N GLU A 4 26.66 -32.42 -52.46
CA GLU A 4 25.60 -31.84 -53.31
C GLU A 4 24.18 -32.03 -52.76
N GLU A 5 23.88 -33.16 -52.09
CA GLU A 5 22.54 -33.43 -51.54
C GLU A 5 22.24 -32.59 -50.28
N LEU A 6 23.27 -32.11 -49.59
CA LEU A 6 23.14 -31.21 -48.43
C LEU A 6 22.85 -29.76 -48.83
N ASN A 7 23.35 -29.31 -50.00
CA ASN A 7 23.10 -27.95 -50.47
C ASN A 7 21.67 -27.76 -51.00
N ASP A 8 21.07 -28.79 -51.60
CA ASP A 8 19.69 -28.69 -52.09
C ASP A 8 18.64 -28.69 -50.96
N LEU A 9 18.95 -29.29 -49.80
CA LEU A 9 18.07 -29.25 -48.62
C LEU A 9 18.11 -27.89 -47.91
N VAL A 10 19.24 -27.18 -47.97
CA VAL A 10 19.40 -25.84 -47.38
C VAL A 10 18.69 -24.77 -48.22
N LEU A 11 18.61 -24.95 -49.55
CA LEU A 11 17.86 -24.05 -50.42
C LEU A 11 16.32 -24.24 -50.34
N TYR A 12 15.84 -25.40 -49.92
CA TYR A 12 14.38 -25.65 -49.81
C TYR A 12 13.75 -25.18 -48.49
N LEU A 13 14.55 -24.92 -47.45
CA LEU A 13 14.07 -24.40 -46.17
C LEU A 13 14.06 -22.86 -46.07
N LEU A 14 14.51 -22.16 -47.11
CA LEU A 14 14.57 -20.69 -47.17
C LEU A 14 13.41 -20.02 -47.92
N SER A 15 12.40 -20.78 -48.37
CA SER A 15 11.32 -20.25 -49.22
C SER A 15 9.90 -20.31 -48.62
N LEU A 16 9.76 -20.57 -47.31
CA LEU A 16 8.49 -20.32 -46.61
C LEU A 16 8.30 -18.82 -46.40
N ALA A 17 7.70 -18.22 -47.42
CA ALA A 17 7.12 -16.89 -47.51
C ALA A 17 6.88 -16.23 -46.15
N THR A 18 7.73 -15.27 -45.82
CA THR A 18 7.36 -14.16 -44.95
C THR A 18 6.26 -13.37 -45.67
N ALA A 19 5.01 -13.67 -45.33
CA ALA A 19 3.94 -12.73 -45.63
C ALA A 19 4.37 -11.38 -45.04
N PRO A 20 4.40 -10.29 -45.82
CA PRO A 20 4.68 -8.98 -45.27
C PRO A 20 3.69 -8.73 -44.14
N PRO A 21 4.09 -8.05 -43.04
CA PRO A 21 3.11 -7.61 -42.06
C PRO A 21 2.07 -6.83 -42.84
N GLU A 22 0.82 -7.31 -42.86
CA GLU A 22 -0.27 -6.55 -43.42
C GLU A 22 -0.19 -5.18 -42.76
N ALA A 23 0.19 -4.17 -43.55
CA ALA A 23 0.12 -2.81 -43.13
C ALA A 23 -1.35 -2.60 -42.78
N ARG A 24 -1.66 -2.60 -41.48
CA ARG A 24 -2.98 -2.21 -40.99
C ARG A 24 -3.26 -0.88 -41.67
N ALA A 25 -4.19 -0.88 -42.62
CA ALA A 25 -4.57 0.31 -43.34
C ALA A 25 -4.83 1.40 -42.31
N ALA A 26 -4.13 2.53 -42.46
CA ALA A 26 -4.32 3.67 -41.60
C ALA A 26 -5.82 3.98 -41.61
N ARG A 27 -6.45 3.93 -40.43
CA ARG A 27 -7.86 4.30 -40.29
C ARG A 27 -8.02 5.72 -40.82
N PRO A 28 -9.09 6.03 -41.57
CA PRO A 28 -9.30 7.38 -42.07
C PRO A 28 -9.27 8.38 -40.91
N PRO A 29 -8.75 9.60 -41.14
CA PRO A 29 -8.64 10.62 -40.11
C PRO A 29 -10.01 10.89 -39.47
N ALA A 30 -10.01 11.12 -38.17
CA ALA A 30 -11.25 11.37 -37.44
C ALA A 30 -11.96 12.63 -37.99
N PRO A 31 -13.30 12.61 -38.13
CA PRO A 31 -14.07 13.77 -38.57
C PRO A 31 -13.87 14.99 -37.67
N ASP A 32 -14.04 16.22 -38.19
CA ASP A 32 -13.81 17.47 -37.45
C ASP A 32 -14.60 17.59 -36.13
N PHE A 33 -15.81 17.03 -36.03
CA PHE A 33 -16.57 17.01 -34.78
C PHE A 33 -15.95 16.11 -33.69
N MET A 34 -15.01 15.24 -34.05
CA MET A 34 -14.23 14.40 -33.13
C MET A 34 -12.89 15.03 -32.72
N LEU A 35 -12.48 16.15 -33.35
CA LEU A 35 -11.27 16.92 -33.06
C LEU A 35 -11.49 18.02 -31.98
N GLY A 36 -12.52 17.87 -31.14
CA GLY A 36 -12.83 18.73 -29.97
C GLY A 36 -12.69 17.96 -28.65
N GLU A 37 -13.61 18.10 -27.68
CA GLU A 37 -13.80 17.11 -26.60
C GLU A 37 -14.29 15.77 -27.18
N GLY A 38 -13.54 15.19 -28.12
CA GLY A 38 -13.96 14.14 -29.03
C GLY A 38 -14.77 13.10 -28.29
N ASN A 39 -15.94 12.75 -28.85
CA ASN A 39 -16.89 11.84 -28.22
C ASN A 39 -16.27 10.44 -28.07
N CYS A 40 -15.44 10.26 -27.04
CA CYS A 40 -14.57 9.10 -26.81
C CYS A 40 -15.39 7.80 -26.83
N ARG A 41 -16.66 7.89 -26.40
CA ARG A 41 -17.62 6.79 -26.37
C ARG A 41 -17.89 6.18 -27.75
N VAL A 42 -17.80 6.94 -28.83
CA VAL A 42 -18.03 6.42 -30.20
C VAL A 42 -17.06 5.28 -30.53
N CYS A 43 -15.80 5.40 -30.08
CA CYS A 43 -14.78 4.39 -30.30
C CYS A 43 -14.52 3.49 -29.07
N HIS A 44 -14.79 4.00 -27.86
CA HIS A 44 -14.45 3.35 -26.58
C HIS A 44 -15.67 3.04 -25.72
N GLU A 45 -16.78 2.64 -26.32
CA GLU A 45 -18.06 2.41 -25.63
C GLU A 45 -17.91 1.52 -24.39
N ALA A 46 -17.23 0.38 -24.51
CA ALA A 46 -17.04 -0.55 -23.40
C ALA A 46 -16.22 0.04 -22.24
N VAL A 47 -15.22 0.87 -22.54
CA VAL A 47 -14.38 1.53 -21.52
C VAL A 47 -15.17 2.62 -20.81
N VAL A 48 -15.88 3.45 -21.58
CA VAL A 48 -16.75 4.50 -21.03
C VAL A 48 -17.87 3.89 -20.18
N GLY A 49 -18.44 2.76 -20.60
CA GLY A 49 -19.47 2.04 -19.84
C GLY A 49 -18.97 1.56 -18.47
N ARG A 50 -17.74 1.06 -18.38
CA ARG A 50 -17.15 0.68 -17.07
C ARG A 50 -16.82 1.89 -16.20
N PHE A 51 -16.26 2.94 -16.80
CA PHE A 51 -15.89 4.17 -16.09
C PHE A 51 -17.11 4.86 -15.47
N ALA A 52 -18.26 4.85 -16.15
CA ALA A 52 -19.51 5.44 -15.68
C ALA A 52 -19.96 4.96 -14.28
N ASN A 53 -19.49 3.79 -13.85
CA ASN A 53 -19.83 3.23 -12.54
C ASN A 53 -18.90 3.70 -11.41
N THR A 54 -17.84 4.45 -11.72
CA THR A 54 -16.84 4.91 -10.74
C THR A 54 -17.24 6.22 -10.07
N ILE A 55 -16.59 6.55 -8.95
CA ILE A 55 -16.80 7.85 -8.29
C ILE A 55 -16.34 9.02 -9.15
N HIS A 56 -15.30 8.84 -9.97
CA HIS A 56 -14.79 9.91 -10.85
C HIS A 56 -15.80 10.30 -11.92
N ALA A 57 -16.52 9.34 -12.51
CA ALA A 57 -17.58 9.64 -13.48
C ALA A 57 -18.78 10.37 -12.87
N LYS A 58 -19.01 10.17 -11.56
CA LYS A 58 -20.11 10.78 -10.79
C LYS A 58 -19.70 12.08 -10.12
N ALA A 59 -18.39 12.33 -10.01
CA ALA A 59 -17.85 13.50 -9.34
C ALA A 59 -18.11 14.75 -10.18
N ARG A 60 -18.83 15.70 -9.57
CA ARG A 60 -18.83 17.10 -9.97
C ARG A 60 -17.95 17.81 -8.95
N PRO A 61 -16.88 18.51 -9.35
CA PRO A 61 -16.03 19.23 -8.41
C PRO A 61 -16.77 20.47 -7.87
N GLU A 62 -17.78 20.25 -7.03
CA GLU A 62 -18.39 21.32 -6.26
C GLU A 62 -17.45 21.65 -5.08
N GLY A 63 -16.99 22.90 -5.00
CA GLY A 63 -16.44 23.49 -3.77
C GLY A 63 -14.93 23.36 -3.52
N ASN A 64 -14.13 22.87 -4.47
CA ASN A 64 -12.66 22.77 -4.35
C ASN A 64 -11.86 23.69 -5.30
N GLY A 65 -12.51 24.73 -5.85
CA GLY A 65 -11.85 25.79 -6.63
C GLY A 65 -11.39 25.36 -8.02
N HIS A 66 -11.87 24.21 -8.51
CA HIS A 66 -11.82 23.85 -9.93
C HIS A 66 -13.16 24.22 -10.55
N SER A 67 -13.17 24.61 -11.82
CA SER A 67 -14.36 25.05 -12.54
C SER A 67 -15.51 24.04 -12.40
N ASP A 68 -16.75 24.53 -12.53
CA ASP A 68 -18.00 23.75 -12.52
C ASP A 68 -18.08 22.67 -13.64
N ALA A 69 -16.96 22.39 -14.31
CA ALA A 69 -16.84 21.38 -15.34
C ALA A 69 -16.78 19.99 -14.72
N ALA A 70 -17.65 19.11 -15.22
CA ALA A 70 -17.58 17.68 -14.92
C ALA A 70 -16.21 17.11 -15.31
N VAL A 71 -15.75 16.07 -14.59
CA VAL A 71 -14.55 15.33 -14.99
C VAL A 71 -14.79 14.70 -16.36
N THR A 72 -13.98 15.08 -17.35
CA THR A 72 -14.03 14.52 -18.71
C THR A 72 -12.89 13.54 -18.94
N CYS A 73 -12.92 12.80 -20.05
CA CYS A 73 -11.83 11.91 -20.43
C CYS A 73 -10.50 12.68 -20.56
N ALA A 74 -10.58 13.90 -21.12
CA ALA A 74 -9.43 14.76 -21.34
C ALA A 74 -8.81 15.29 -20.04
N THR A 75 -9.57 15.36 -18.94
CA THR A 75 -9.06 15.78 -17.63
C THR A 75 -7.88 14.90 -17.16
N CYS A 76 -7.91 13.60 -17.46
CA CYS A 76 -6.84 12.67 -17.06
C CYS A 76 -5.94 12.25 -18.23
N HIS A 77 -6.50 12.14 -19.44
CA HIS A 77 -5.78 11.61 -20.60
C HIS A 77 -5.15 12.70 -21.49
N GLY A 78 -5.58 13.95 -21.35
CA GLY A 78 -5.23 15.05 -22.27
C GLY A 78 -6.18 15.12 -23.48
N GLN A 79 -5.96 16.12 -24.34
CA GLN A 79 -6.82 16.37 -25.50
C GLN A 79 -6.73 15.26 -26.55
N GLY A 80 -7.89 14.85 -27.07
CA GLY A 80 -8.05 13.67 -27.93
C GLY A 80 -7.61 13.83 -29.38
N ASP A 81 -7.39 15.04 -29.87
CA ASP A 81 -7.30 15.33 -31.32
C ASP A 81 -6.14 14.59 -32.00
N ARG A 82 -4.97 14.63 -31.37
CA ARG A 82 -3.78 13.90 -31.84
C ARG A 82 -3.98 12.39 -31.80
N HIS A 83 -4.70 11.90 -30.80
CA HIS A 83 -5.03 10.49 -30.69
C HIS A 83 -6.04 10.06 -31.75
N ALA A 84 -7.03 10.90 -32.05
CA ALA A 84 -8.04 10.62 -33.06
C ALA A 84 -7.41 10.52 -34.47
N GLN A 85 -6.36 11.31 -34.74
CA GLN A 85 -5.60 11.25 -35.99
C GLN A 85 -4.60 10.09 -36.05
N ASN A 86 -4.02 9.69 -34.91
CA ASN A 86 -3.08 8.57 -34.82
C ASN A 86 -3.34 7.69 -33.57
N PRO A 87 -4.39 6.85 -33.59
CA PRO A 87 -4.83 6.11 -32.41
C PRO A 87 -3.84 5.03 -31.94
N GLY A 88 -2.87 4.68 -32.78
CA GLY A 88 -1.84 3.68 -32.47
C GLY A 88 -0.63 4.22 -31.70
N ASP A 89 -0.40 5.54 -31.70
CA ASP A 89 0.76 6.12 -31.03
C ASP A 89 0.49 6.34 -29.53
N PRO A 90 1.18 5.63 -28.63
CA PRO A 90 0.94 5.71 -27.19
C PRO A 90 1.39 7.03 -26.56
N ARG A 91 2.03 7.93 -27.31
CA ARG A 91 2.46 9.27 -26.85
C ARG A 91 1.43 10.36 -27.06
N THR A 92 0.33 10.06 -27.75
CA THR A 92 -0.71 11.04 -28.09
C THR A 92 -1.61 11.40 -26.91
N LEU A 93 -1.70 10.52 -25.90
CA LEU A 93 -2.45 10.72 -24.65
C LEU A 93 -1.66 10.15 -23.46
N ILE A 94 -1.95 10.67 -22.27
CA ILE A 94 -1.48 10.04 -21.04
C ILE A 94 -2.20 8.70 -20.89
N ARG A 95 -1.41 7.64 -20.69
CA ARG A 95 -1.90 6.29 -20.42
C ARG A 95 -1.45 5.83 -19.06
N PHE A 96 -2.31 5.11 -18.37
CA PHE A 96 -2.07 4.62 -17.01
C PHE A 96 -1.73 3.13 -16.95
N ASP A 97 -1.74 2.45 -18.10
CA ASP A 97 -1.34 1.05 -18.19
C ASP A 97 0.20 0.89 -18.18
N LYS A 98 0.66 -0.35 -18.01
CA LYS A 98 2.09 -0.67 -17.91
C LYS A 98 2.87 -0.44 -19.21
N ALA A 99 2.21 -0.44 -20.37
CA ALA A 99 2.83 -0.17 -21.66
C ALA A 99 2.91 1.33 -21.98
N SER A 100 2.39 2.18 -21.10
CA SER A 100 2.48 3.63 -21.24
C SER A 100 3.94 4.10 -21.18
N PRO A 101 4.38 4.96 -22.12
CA PRO A 101 5.69 5.59 -22.07
C PRO A 101 5.79 6.71 -21.02
N ALA A 102 4.67 7.11 -20.40
CA ALA A 102 4.66 8.15 -19.38
C ALA A 102 5.33 7.67 -18.08
N SER A 103 6.09 8.56 -17.45
CA SER A 103 6.73 8.28 -16.15
C SER A 103 5.68 8.14 -15.04
N ALA A 104 6.08 7.58 -13.90
CA ALA A 104 5.22 7.55 -12.71
C ALA A 104 4.86 8.97 -12.25
N HIS A 105 5.81 9.89 -12.33
CA HIS A 105 5.59 11.32 -12.04
C HIS A 105 4.47 11.91 -12.93
N ASP A 106 4.54 11.71 -14.25
CA ASP A 106 3.53 12.26 -15.17
C ASP A 106 2.14 11.65 -14.94
N LYS A 107 2.09 10.34 -14.67
CA LYS A 107 0.84 9.65 -14.29
C LYS A 107 0.27 10.23 -12.99
N ASN A 108 1.12 10.49 -12.00
CA ASN A 108 0.69 11.04 -10.72
C ASN A 108 0.24 12.50 -10.82
N ALA A 109 0.89 13.30 -11.69
CA ALA A 109 0.54 14.69 -11.90
C ALA A 109 -0.92 14.88 -12.34
N ALA A 110 -1.44 13.98 -13.20
CA ALA A 110 -2.84 13.99 -13.62
C ALA A 110 -3.82 13.83 -12.44
N CYS A 111 -3.44 13.06 -11.41
CA CYS A 111 -4.23 12.88 -10.20
C CYS A 111 -4.05 14.03 -9.21
N LEU A 112 -2.80 14.45 -9.01
CA LEU A 112 -2.41 15.44 -7.99
C LEU A 112 -2.92 16.84 -8.33
N GLY A 113 -3.19 17.16 -9.60
CA GLY A 113 -3.87 18.41 -9.96
C GLY A 113 -5.16 18.67 -9.16
N CYS A 114 -5.88 17.60 -8.80
CA CYS A 114 -7.08 17.68 -7.94
C CYS A 114 -6.87 17.09 -6.53
N HIS A 115 -6.02 16.06 -6.40
CA HIS A 115 -5.87 15.27 -5.17
C HIS A 115 -4.62 15.58 -4.33
N GLU A 116 -4.11 16.82 -4.37
CA GLU A 116 -2.90 17.19 -3.59
C GLU A 116 -3.18 17.37 -2.08
N LYS A 117 -4.43 17.54 -1.67
CA LYS A 117 -4.81 17.85 -0.29
C LYS A 117 -5.08 16.62 0.58
N GLY A 118 -5.26 16.87 1.88
CA GLY A 118 -5.64 15.86 2.87
C GLY A 118 -4.56 14.80 3.03
N LEU A 119 -4.91 13.52 2.89
CA LEU A 119 -3.98 12.41 3.07
C LEU A 119 -2.79 12.43 2.10
N ARG A 120 -2.86 13.16 0.98
CA ARG A 120 -1.79 13.22 -0.04
C ARG A 120 -0.86 14.41 0.13
N PHE A 121 -1.05 15.22 1.17
CA PHE A 121 -0.23 16.41 1.42
C PHE A 121 1.27 16.09 1.45
N SER A 122 1.65 14.93 2.00
CA SER A 122 3.04 14.48 2.10
C SER A 122 3.44 13.48 1.01
N TRP A 123 2.73 13.46 -0.14
CA TRP A 123 3.05 12.54 -1.24
C TRP A 123 4.43 12.79 -1.83
N ARG A 124 4.74 14.06 -2.12
CA ARG A 124 6.04 14.46 -2.65
C ARG A 124 7.12 14.15 -1.61
N GLY A 125 8.13 13.36 -1.99
CA GLY A 125 9.18 12.91 -1.06
C GLY A 125 8.76 11.73 -0.17
N SER A 126 7.57 11.15 -0.36
CA SER A 126 7.17 9.95 0.35
C SER A 126 7.99 8.73 -0.08
N THR A 127 7.96 7.67 0.73
CA THR A 127 8.67 6.41 0.44
C THR A 127 8.16 5.70 -0.82
N HIS A 128 6.88 5.90 -1.18
CA HIS A 128 6.30 5.33 -2.41
C HIS A 128 6.60 6.19 -3.62
N GLU A 129 6.52 7.51 -3.51
CA GLU A 129 6.88 8.42 -4.60
C GLU A 129 8.36 8.29 -4.97
N SER A 130 9.25 8.26 -3.98
CA SER A 130 10.70 8.04 -4.19
C SER A 130 11.07 6.64 -4.71
N ARG A 131 10.09 5.74 -4.85
CA ARG A 131 10.23 4.42 -5.47
C ARG A 131 9.49 4.32 -6.80
N ASP A 132 9.18 5.46 -7.43
CA ASP A 132 8.50 5.55 -8.72
C ASP A 132 7.13 4.85 -8.75
N MET A 133 6.43 4.79 -7.61
CA MET A 133 5.09 4.23 -7.57
C MET A 133 4.09 5.24 -8.16
N ALA A 134 3.23 4.76 -9.05
CA ALA A 134 2.11 5.53 -9.57
C ALA A 134 0.84 5.29 -8.74
N CYS A 135 -0.07 6.27 -8.66
CA CYS A 135 -1.37 6.11 -8.00
C CYS A 135 -2.12 4.89 -8.55
N VAL A 136 -1.98 4.65 -9.86
CA VAL A 136 -2.67 3.59 -10.60
C VAL A 136 -2.12 2.18 -10.36
N ASP A 137 -0.97 2.06 -9.69
CA ASP A 137 -0.46 0.77 -9.23
C ASP A 137 -1.30 0.23 -8.07
N CYS A 138 -1.91 1.14 -7.30
CA CYS A 138 -2.83 0.81 -6.20
C CYS A 138 -4.29 1.04 -6.58
N HIS A 139 -4.58 2.04 -7.42
CA HIS A 139 -5.94 2.50 -7.74
C HIS A 139 -6.36 2.21 -9.19
N LYS A 140 -7.51 1.57 -9.38
CA LYS A 140 -8.14 1.30 -10.67
C LYS A 140 -9.26 2.31 -10.95
N VAL A 141 -8.95 3.39 -11.64
CA VAL A 141 -9.89 4.50 -11.87
C VAL A 141 -10.92 4.27 -12.98
N MET A 142 -10.67 3.32 -13.89
CA MET A 142 -11.52 3.08 -15.07
C MET A 142 -12.64 2.07 -14.84
N GLU A 143 -12.66 1.39 -13.69
CA GLU A 143 -13.72 0.45 -13.30
C GLU A 143 -13.71 0.23 -11.78
N PRO A 144 -14.86 0.03 -11.14
CA PRO A 144 -14.92 -0.26 -9.71
C PRO A 144 -14.57 -1.74 -9.47
N VAL A 145 -13.30 -2.00 -9.14
CA VAL A 145 -12.88 -3.34 -8.71
C VAL A 145 -13.23 -3.57 -7.25
N SER A 146 -12.87 -2.66 -6.34
CA SER A 146 -13.22 -2.74 -4.93
C SER A 146 -14.42 -1.85 -4.57
N ASP A 147 -15.06 -2.16 -3.43
CA ASP A 147 -16.20 -1.39 -2.91
C ASP A 147 -15.84 0.06 -2.55
N ARG A 148 -14.59 0.28 -2.13
CA ARG A 148 -14.09 1.58 -1.67
C ARG A 148 -12.71 1.86 -2.21
N ASN A 149 -12.40 3.15 -2.35
CA ASN A 149 -11.08 3.66 -2.76
C ASN A 149 -10.57 3.22 -4.14
N LEU A 150 -11.40 2.52 -4.93
CA LEU A 150 -11.04 2.05 -6.28
C LEU A 150 -9.70 1.30 -6.30
N PHE A 151 -9.50 0.31 -5.46
CA PHE A 151 -8.28 -0.49 -5.44
C PHE A 151 -8.16 -1.42 -6.65
N VAL A 152 -6.94 -1.78 -7.04
CA VAL A 152 -6.69 -2.78 -8.11
C VAL A 152 -7.02 -4.23 -7.69
N LYS A 153 -7.33 -4.46 -6.41
CA LYS A 153 -7.77 -5.73 -5.81
C LYS A 153 -8.99 -5.49 -4.94
N GLN A 154 -9.76 -6.53 -4.67
CA GLN A 154 -10.96 -6.44 -3.83
C GLN A 154 -10.64 -5.94 -2.42
N GLN A 155 -9.57 -6.46 -1.83
CA GLN A 155 -9.16 -6.15 -0.46
C GLN A 155 -7.90 -5.28 -0.44
N GLU A 156 -7.87 -4.28 0.45
CA GLU A 156 -6.73 -3.38 0.63
C GLU A 156 -5.42 -4.15 0.88
N MET A 157 -5.47 -5.15 1.76
CA MET A 157 -4.30 -5.97 2.10
C MET A 157 -3.69 -6.65 0.88
N GLU A 158 -4.52 -7.13 -0.06
CA GLU A 158 -4.03 -7.78 -1.28
C GLU A 158 -3.28 -6.81 -2.19
N VAL A 159 -3.61 -5.52 -2.18
CA VAL A 159 -2.84 -4.48 -2.88
C VAL A 159 -1.47 -4.34 -2.24
N CYS A 160 -1.41 -4.14 -0.92
CA CYS A 160 -0.16 -3.94 -0.19
C CYS A 160 0.76 -5.17 -0.30
N PHE A 161 0.18 -6.37 -0.22
CA PHE A 161 0.89 -7.64 -0.29
C PHE A 161 1.35 -8.02 -1.69
N GLN A 162 1.15 -7.20 -2.73
CA GLN A 162 1.85 -7.40 -4.01
C GLN A 162 3.36 -7.20 -3.83
N CYS A 163 3.74 -6.23 -2.99
CA CYS A 163 5.14 -5.89 -2.74
C CYS A 163 5.59 -6.19 -1.30
N HIS A 164 4.74 -5.99 -0.30
CA HIS A 164 5.10 -6.16 1.12
C HIS A 164 4.99 -7.61 1.61
N GLN A 165 5.71 -8.54 0.97
CA GLN A 165 5.66 -9.98 1.25
C GLN A 165 6.08 -10.34 2.68
N VAL A 166 7.05 -9.61 3.25
CA VAL A 166 7.46 -9.83 4.64
C VAL A 166 6.32 -9.54 5.61
N ARG A 167 5.55 -8.47 5.36
CA ARG A 167 4.39 -8.13 6.21
C ARG A 167 3.29 -9.17 6.04
N ARG A 168 3.05 -9.64 4.81
CA ARG A 168 2.14 -10.77 4.54
C ARG A 168 2.49 -12.01 5.37
N ALA A 169 3.77 -12.36 5.45
CA ALA A 169 4.20 -13.50 6.25
C ALA A 169 4.03 -13.25 7.76
N GLN A 170 4.30 -12.04 8.24
CA GLN A 170 4.15 -11.71 9.66
C GLN A 170 2.70 -11.78 10.14
N THR A 171 1.73 -11.34 9.34
CA THR A 171 0.30 -11.41 9.72
C THR A 171 -0.22 -12.85 9.81
N GLN A 172 0.57 -13.84 9.37
CA GLN A 172 0.25 -15.27 9.49
C GLN A 172 0.96 -15.96 10.66
N ARG A 173 1.73 -15.23 11.48
CA ARG A 173 2.40 -15.80 12.66
C ARG A 173 1.40 -16.22 13.74
N THR A 174 1.85 -16.99 14.73
CA THR A 174 0.99 -17.51 15.81
C THR A 174 0.25 -16.40 16.55
N THR A 175 0.91 -15.27 16.81
CA THR A 175 0.24 -14.04 17.23
C THR A 175 0.39 -12.97 16.17
N HIS A 176 -0.71 -12.29 15.87
CA HIS A 176 -0.80 -11.24 14.87
C HIS A 176 -1.90 -10.27 15.30
N MET A 177 -1.79 -9.02 14.85
CA MET A 177 -2.94 -8.13 14.86
C MET A 177 -4.01 -8.67 13.89
N PRO A 178 -5.31 -8.36 14.09
CA PRO A 178 -6.41 -9.07 13.44
C PRO A 178 -6.65 -8.68 11.98
N PHE A 179 -5.59 -8.66 11.17
CA PHE A 179 -5.59 -8.35 9.74
C PHE A 179 -6.30 -9.45 8.95
N ARG A 180 -5.93 -10.73 9.15
CA ARG A 180 -6.51 -11.85 8.40
C ARG A 180 -7.98 -12.11 8.75
N GLU A 181 -8.40 -11.70 9.94
CA GLU A 181 -9.78 -11.69 10.39
C GLU A 181 -10.58 -10.50 9.83
N GLY A 182 -9.93 -9.58 9.09
CA GLY A 182 -10.57 -8.43 8.45
C GLY A 182 -11.04 -7.36 9.42
N LYS A 183 -10.55 -7.34 10.67
CA LYS A 183 -10.97 -6.36 11.68
C LYS A 183 -10.24 -5.03 11.58
N ILE A 184 -9.06 -5.04 10.99
CA ILE A 184 -8.24 -3.86 10.72
C ILE A 184 -7.55 -4.01 9.36
N THR A 185 -7.11 -2.91 8.78
CA THR A 185 -6.32 -2.86 7.55
C THR A 185 -5.00 -2.12 7.76
N CYS A 186 -4.16 -2.08 6.72
CA CYS A 186 -2.87 -1.39 6.77
C CYS A 186 -3.07 0.10 7.03
N THR A 187 -4.13 0.68 6.45
CA THR A 187 -4.42 2.12 6.50
C THR A 187 -4.97 2.62 7.84
N ASP A 188 -5.37 1.73 8.75
CA ASP A 188 -5.73 2.12 10.12
C ASP A 188 -4.52 2.68 10.89
N CYS A 189 -3.32 2.20 10.54
CA CYS A 189 -2.06 2.63 11.14
C CYS A 189 -1.20 3.50 10.20
N HIS A 190 -1.20 3.18 8.90
CA HIS A 190 -0.32 3.81 7.92
C HIS A 190 -1.06 4.72 6.94
N ASN A 191 -0.41 5.78 6.47
CA ASN A 191 -0.88 6.51 5.29
C ASN A 191 0.06 6.24 4.11
N PRO A 192 -0.32 5.41 3.14
CA PRO A 192 0.54 5.04 2.01
C PRO A 192 0.87 6.24 1.12
N HIS A 193 0.15 7.36 1.25
CA HIS A 193 0.42 8.57 0.50
C HIS A 193 1.48 9.48 1.14
N GLY A 194 2.09 9.08 2.26
CA GLY A 194 3.10 9.89 2.94
C GLY A 194 2.62 10.49 4.26
N THR A 195 3.56 10.64 5.19
CA THR A 195 3.36 11.34 6.47
C THR A 195 4.65 12.05 6.86
N ALA A 196 4.57 13.03 7.77
CA ALA A 196 5.77 13.61 8.38
C ALA A 196 6.50 12.63 9.31
N ASN A 197 5.84 11.55 9.73
CA ASN A 197 6.36 10.57 10.68
C ASN A 197 7.11 9.42 10.00
N GLU A 198 7.95 8.74 10.78
CA GLU A 198 8.63 7.55 10.33
C GLU A 198 7.65 6.43 9.93
N LYS A 199 8.08 5.59 8.98
CA LYS A 199 7.34 4.41 8.53
C LYS A 199 5.91 4.72 8.06
N LEU A 200 5.65 5.96 7.65
CA LEU A 200 4.37 6.41 7.13
C LEU A 200 3.20 6.26 8.12
N LEU A 201 3.44 6.45 9.42
CA LEU A 201 2.38 6.34 10.44
C LEU A 201 1.40 7.52 10.37
N ALA A 202 0.10 7.19 10.32
CA ALA A 202 -0.99 8.16 10.23
C ALA A 202 -1.23 8.95 11.53
N ALA A 203 -0.54 8.62 12.63
CA ALA A 203 -0.53 9.36 13.89
C ALA A 203 0.85 10.00 14.12
N ASN A 204 0.96 10.99 15.01
CA ASN A 204 2.22 11.74 15.20
C ASN A 204 3.32 10.92 15.88
N SER A 205 2.96 9.80 16.52
CA SER A 205 3.92 8.85 17.07
C SER A 205 3.39 7.43 16.99
N VAL A 206 4.29 6.47 17.21
CA VAL A 206 3.92 5.06 17.40
C VAL A 206 2.86 4.92 18.50
N ASN A 207 3.11 5.52 19.67
CA ASN A 207 2.26 5.35 20.83
C ASN A 207 0.86 5.92 20.58
N GLU A 208 0.77 7.10 19.96
CA GLU A 208 -0.52 7.68 19.57
C GLU A 208 -1.28 6.78 18.59
N SER A 209 -0.59 6.12 17.65
CA SER A 209 -1.21 5.15 16.76
C SER A 209 -1.82 3.98 17.54
N CYS A 210 -1.10 3.45 18.53
CA CYS A 210 -1.59 2.38 19.39
C CYS A 210 -2.77 2.83 20.26
N TYR A 211 -2.72 4.06 20.81
CA TYR A 211 -3.76 4.59 21.70
C TYR A 211 -5.11 4.86 21.00
N LYS A 212 -5.16 4.89 19.66
CA LYS A 212 -6.43 4.92 18.93
C LYS A 212 -7.34 3.74 19.28
N CYS A 213 -6.75 2.59 19.63
CA CYS A 213 -7.48 1.40 20.06
C CYS A 213 -7.16 1.00 21.50
N HIS A 214 -5.91 1.16 21.94
CA HIS A 214 -5.43 0.77 23.28
C HIS A 214 -5.38 1.97 24.23
N ALA A 215 -6.48 2.72 24.31
CA ALA A 215 -6.58 3.93 25.12
C ALA A 215 -6.30 3.68 26.61
N GLU A 216 -6.57 2.47 27.10
CA GLU A 216 -6.30 2.06 28.48
C GLU A 216 -4.80 1.97 28.83
N LYS A 217 -3.93 2.03 27.82
CA LYS A 217 -2.47 2.07 27.99
C LYS A 217 -1.90 3.48 27.92
N ARG A 218 -2.75 4.48 27.68
CA ARG A 218 -2.33 5.89 27.63
C ARG A 218 -2.15 6.42 29.05
N GLY A 219 -0.95 6.92 29.33
CA GLY A 219 -0.64 7.63 30.57
C GLY A 219 -1.27 9.03 30.67
N PRO A 220 -0.93 9.81 31.70
CA PRO A 220 0.14 9.51 32.66
C PRO A 220 -0.29 8.47 33.70
N PHE A 221 0.59 7.50 33.99
CA PHE A 221 0.45 6.67 35.18
C PHE A 221 1.26 7.26 36.33
N LEU A 222 0.89 7.00 37.58
CA LEU A 222 1.71 7.39 38.75
C LEU A 222 3.09 6.73 38.69
N TRP A 223 3.12 5.46 38.31
CA TRP A 223 4.33 4.69 38.07
C TRP A 223 4.33 4.23 36.62
N GLU A 224 5.05 4.94 35.76
CA GLU A 224 5.21 4.56 34.36
C GLU A 224 6.31 3.53 34.20
N HIS A 225 6.12 2.57 33.29
CA HIS A 225 7.22 1.74 32.83
C HIS A 225 7.93 2.49 31.69
N PRO A 226 9.17 2.97 31.86
CA PRO A 226 9.80 3.92 30.91
C PRO A 226 9.77 3.49 29.44
N PRO A 227 10.16 2.25 29.06
CA PRO A 227 10.06 1.80 27.67
C PRO A 227 8.65 1.83 27.08
N VAL A 228 7.58 1.73 27.88
CA VAL A 228 6.19 1.83 27.41
C VAL A 228 5.84 3.29 27.10
N ALA A 229 6.20 4.21 28.00
CA ALA A 229 5.99 5.65 27.81
C ALA A 229 6.74 6.18 26.57
N GLU A 230 7.94 5.66 26.32
CA GLU A 230 8.77 6.04 25.18
C GLU A 230 8.25 5.47 23.85
N ASN A 231 8.10 4.15 23.74
CA ASN A 231 7.75 3.50 22.47
C ASN A 231 7.21 2.07 22.66
N CYS A 232 5.95 1.81 22.26
CA CYS A 232 5.35 0.47 22.32
C CYS A 232 6.18 -0.61 21.58
N LEU A 233 6.92 -0.22 20.53
CA LEU A 233 7.77 -1.11 19.75
C LEU A 233 9.02 -1.54 20.51
N ASN A 234 9.34 -0.98 21.69
CA ASN A 234 10.43 -1.50 22.50
C ASN A 234 10.21 -2.97 22.87
N CYS A 235 8.95 -3.38 23.02
CA CYS A 235 8.57 -4.75 23.37
C CYS A 235 7.74 -5.46 22.28
N HIS A 236 6.90 -4.72 21.53
CA HIS A 236 5.96 -5.32 20.58
C HIS A 236 6.41 -5.30 19.11
N GLU A 237 6.00 -6.31 18.36
CA GLU A 237 6.05 -6.41 16.89
C GLU A 237 4.62 -6.34 16.35
N PRO A 238 4.15 -5.17 15.86
CA PRO A 238 2.74 -4.87 15.66
C PRO A 238 2.10 -5.63 14.49
N HIS A 239 2.90 -6.23 13.60
CA HIS A 239 2.36 -6.99 12.47
C HIS A 239 2.13 -8.46 12.83
N GLY A 240 3.02 -9.02 13.66
CA GLY A 240 2.93 -10.40 14.09
C GLY A 240 4.23 -10.95 14.65
N SER A 241 4.12 -11.80 15.68
CA SER A 241 5.23 -12.45 16.37
C SER A 241 4.93 -13.93 16.63
N ASN A 242 6.01 -14.70 16.77
CA ASN A 242 5.94 -16.09 17.23
C ASN A 242 5.72 -16.17 18.75
N HIS A 243 5.88 -15.06 19.47
CA HIS A 243 5.74 -14.97 20.93
C HIS A 243 4.38 -14.41 21.32
N ALA A 244 3.86 -14.86 22.47
CA ALA A 244 2.56 -14.40 22.98
C ALA A 244 2.49 -12.87 23.08
N SER A 245 1.31 -12.29 22.86
CA SER A 245 1.08 -10.84 22.94
C SER A 245 1.96 -10.00 22.00
N LEU A 246 2.31 -10.52 20.82
CA LEU A 246 3.09 -9.81 19.82
C LEU A 246 4.49 -9.39 20.31
N LEU A 247 5.09 -10.10 21.28
CA LEU A 247 6.37 -9.69 21.85
C LEU A 247 7.53 -9.97 20.89
N LYS A 248 8.56 -9.10 20.91
CA LYS A 248 9.80 -9.29 20.12
C LYS A 248 10.65 -10.47 20.60
N SER A 249 10.45 -10.91 21.85
CA SER A 249 11.16 -12.01 22.49
C SER A 249 10.28 -12.65 23.55
N GLU A 250 10.48 -13.93 23.79
CA GLU A 250 9.79 -14.64 24.87
C GLU A 250 10.21 -14.12 26.26
N ARG A 251 9.30 -14.19 27.22
CA ARG A 251 9.63 -13.97 28.64
C ARG A 251 10.34 -15.21 29.21
N PRO A 252 11.27 -15.08 30.18
CA PRO A 252 11.71 -13.86 30.87
C PRO A 252 12.71 -13.02 30.09
N ARG A 253 13.27 -13.52 28.98
CA ARG A 253 14.39 -12.88 28.27
C ARG A 253 14.07 -11.45 27.83
N LEU A 254 12.83 -11.16 27.46
CA LEU A 254 12.42 -9.78 27.16
C LEU A 254 12.74 -8.81 28.29
N CYS A 255 12.39 -9.16 29.53
CA CYS A 255 12.60 -8.33 30.72
C CYS A 255 14.09 -8.23 31.07
N GLN A 256 14.82 -9.34 30.92
CA GLN A 256 16.24 -9.45 31.26
C GLN A 256 17.16 -8.64 30.34
N ARG A 257 16.66 -8.12 29.21
CA ARG A 257 17.41 -7.19 28.35
C ARG A 257 17.66 -5.83 29.00
N CYS A 258 16.79 -5.43 29.92
CA CYS A 258 16.89 -4.15 30.62
C CYS A 258 17.07 -4.35 32.13
N HIS A 259 16.42 -5.36 32.72
CA HIS A 259 16.55 -5.68 34.14
C HIS A 259 17.76 -6.58 34.40
N ILE A 260 18.95 -5.98 34.28
CA ILE A 260 20.27 -6.62 34.49
C ILE A 260 20.82 -6.40 35.90
N GLU A 261 20.04 -5.79 36.78
CA GLU A 261 20.44 -5.47 38.16
C GLU A 261 20.45 -6.72 39.06
N SER A 262 21.02 -6.57 40.25
CA SER A 262 21.08 -7.60 41.29
C SER A 262 19.69 -8.17 41.68
N ARG A 263 19.67 -9.42 42.18
CA ARG A 263 18.52 -10.26 42.64
C ARG A 263 18.00 -11.26 41.58
N HIS A 264 16.73 -11.68 41.73
CA HIS A 264 16.14 -12.77 40.94
C HIS A 264 15.99 -12.52 39.42
N PRO A 265 15.96 -11.28 38.86
CA PRO A 265 15.85 -11.09 37.42
C PRO A 265 17.05 -11.66 36.64
N THR A 266 18.25 -11.58 37.18
CA THR A 266 19.51 -12.01 36.53
C THR A 266 19.94 -13.42 36.89
N THR A 267 19.27 -14.05 37.85
CA THR A 267 19.58 -15.43 38.24
C THR A 267 19.03 -16.39 37.19
N PRO A 268 19.82 -17.32 36.64
CA PRO A 268 19.30 -18.40 35.79
C PRO A 268 18.29 -19.25 36.57
N GLN A 269 17.17 -19.56 35.95
CA GLN A 269 16.06 -20.29 36.58
C GLN A 269 15.69 -21.51 35.75
N ALA A 270 15.39 -22.63 36.40
CA ALA A 270 14.88 -23.81 35.71
C ALA A 270 13.49 -23.55 35.11
N ALA A 271 13.17 -24.24 34.02
CA ALA A 271 11.95 -24.00 33.25
C ALA A 271 10.64 -24.17 34.05
N ALA A 272 10.62 -25.09 35.03
CA ALA A 272 9.46 -25.36 35.86
C ALA A 272 9.21 -24.32 36.97
N THR A 273 10.15 -23.37 37.18
CA THR A 273 10.01 -22.36 38.24
C THR A 273 9.04 -21.27 37.84
N ARG A 274 8.42 -20.60 38.83
CA ARG A 274 7.52 -19.45 38.62
C ARG A 274 8.11 -18.29 37.80
N PHE A 275 9.44 -18.23 37.70
CA PHE A 275 10.15 -17.18 36.96
C PHE A 275 10.18 -17.44 35.44
N VAL A 276 9.99 -18.69 35.00
CA VAL A 276 10.00 -19.08 33.59
C VAL A 276 8.63 -19.61 33.16
N PHE A 277 7.98 -20.37 34.04
CA PHE A 277 6.69 -21.01 33.79
C PHE A 277 5.55 -19.99 33.59
N ASN A 278 4.60 -20.34 32.73
CA ASN A 278 3.40 -19.55 32.40
C ASN A 278 3.73 -18.11 31.96
N ARG A 279 3.30 -17.08 32.71
CA ARG A 279 3.53 -15.68 32.37
C ARG A 279 4.89 -15.16 32.86
N SER A 280 5.74 -16.04 33.39
CA SER A 280 7.10 -15.73 33.83
C SER A 280 7.10 -14.54 34.80
N CYS A 281 7.85 -13.47 34.53
CA CYS A 281 7.92 -12.26 35.37
C CYS A 281 6.54 -11.65 35.63
N SER A 282 5.64 -11.73 34.66
CA SER A 282 4.28 -11.16 34.75
C SER A 282 3.34 -11.97 35.64
N ASN A 283 3.77 -13.11 36.20
CA ASN A 283 3.03 -13.79 37.27
C ASN A 283 2.95 -12.92 38.54
N CYS A 284 4.00 -12.14 38.83
CA CYS A 284 4.05 -11.25 39.99
C CYS A 284 4.04 -9.76 39.60
N HIS A 285 4.56 -9.42 38.43
CA HIS A 285 4.63 -8.05 37.91
C HIS A 285 3.59 -7.88 36.80
N SER A 286 2.31 -7.81 37.17
CA SER A 286 1.20 -7.81 36.20
C SER A 286 0.96 -6.46 35.52
N GLN A 287 1.33 -5.34 36.16
CA GLN A 287 1.07 -3.98 35.67
C GLN A 287 2.23 -3.40 34.85
N ILE A 288 2.80 -4.19 33.94
CA ILE A 288 3.98 -3.80 33.14
C ILE A 288 3.76 -2.60 32.20
N HIS A 289 2.53 -2.16 31.99
CA HIS A 289 2.21 -0.99 31.16
C HIS A 289 2.07 0.30 31.98
N GLY A 290 2.26 0.22 33.30
CA GLY A 290 2.09 1.34 34.22
C GLY A 290 1.11 1.00 35.35
N SER A 291 1.28 1.64 36.51
CA SER A 291 0.42 1.47 37.69
C SER A 291 0.06 2.81 38.30
N ASN A 292 -1.21 2.97 38.71
CA ASN A 292 -1.69 4.11 39.49
C ASN A 292 -1.79 3.81 41.00
N HIS A 293 -1.37 2.62 41.43
CA HIS A 293 -1.40 2.26 42.84
C HIS A 293 -0.24 2.95 43.59
N PRO A 294 -0.43 3.53 44.79
CA PRO A 294 0.66 4.19 45.53
C PRO A 294 1.89 3.30 45.75
N SER A 295 1.68 2.02 46.05
CA SER A 295 2.73 0.99 46.13
C SER A 295 3.02 0.24 44.81
N GLY A 296 2.78 0.88 43.67
CA GLY A 296 2.86 0.30 42.32
C GLY A 296 4.23 0.37 41.66
N VAL A 297 5.26 0.91 42.34
CA VAL A 297 6.61 1.15 41.78
C VAL A 297 7.30 -0.08 41.17
N ARG A 298 6.90 -1.29 41.58
CA ARG A 298 7.39 -2.56 41.02
C ARG A 298 6.38 -3.25 40.10
N PHE A 299 5.31 -2.58 39.68
CA PHE A 299 4.30 -3.12 38.76
C PHE A 299 3.58 -4.39 39.25
N GLN A 300 3.44 -4.55 40.57
CA GLN A 300 2.78 -5.72 41.17
C GLN A 300 1.26 -5.56 41.28
N ARG A 301 0.77 -4.32 41.29
CA ARG A 301 -0.64 -3.93 41.43
C ARG A 301 -0.81 -2.49 40.95
#